data_AF-A0AAV5TGG6-F1
#
_entry.id   AF-A0AAV5TGG6-F1
#
_cell.length_a   1.000
_cell.length_b   1.000
_cell.length_c   1.000
_cell.angle_alpha   90.00
_cell.angle_beta   90.00
_cell.angle_gamma   90.00
#
_symmetry.space_group_name_H-M   'P 1'
#
loop_
_entity.id
_entity.type
_entity.pdbx_description
1 polymer ?
#
loop_
_entity_poly.entity_id
_entity_poly.type
_entity_poly.pdbx_seq_one_letter_code
_entity_poly.pdbx_strand_id
1 'polypeptide(L)'
;IRFVVGLVLITATWQLTPAPSIFQYLTLSKRLGNGHHSMSLNNIILTSYTPSIVMMVASAIWAFDFIPTPQFEQKIIEMTRRFYNFSDDEIVPFAYGLTFQPDSSNNTRSLYSLRCLSVVLTYFITYGLFFFVLFRVHVLLQKNVLSKMTQKLQRRFMQLQLIQVSF
;
A
#
# COMPACT_ATOMS: atom_id res chain seq x y z
N ILE A 1 -7.11 5.74 -17.57
CA ILE A 1 -7.65 4.52 -16.90
C ILE A 1 -6.56 3.47 -16.63
N ARG A 2 -5.86 2.94 -17.65
CA ARG A 2 -4.81 1.91 -17.44
C ARG A 2 -3.68 2.34 -16.49
N PHE A 3 -3.19 3.56 -16.60
CA PHE A 3 -2.18 4.12 -15.69
C PHE A 3 -2.67 4.19 -14.24
N VAL A 4 -3.90 4.68 -14.03
CA VAL A 4 -4.53 4.75 -12.70
C VAL A 4 -4.63 3.35 -12.08
N VAL A 5 -5.01 2.34 -12.87
CA VAL A 5 -5.03 0.95 -12.43
C VAL A 5 -3.63 0.47 -12.02
N GLY A 6 -2.59 0.73 -12.83
CA GLY A 6 -1.22 0.37 -12.50
C GLY A 6 -0.71 1.03 -11.21
N LEU A 7 -0.95 2.33 -11.06
CA LEU A 7 -0.58 3.07 -9.85
C LEU A 7 -1.30 2.50 -8.62
N VAL A 8 -2.62 2.26 -8.71
CA VAL A 8 -3.41 1.68 -7.63
C VAL A 8 -2.89 0.29 -7.26
N LEU A 9 -2.57 -0.56 -8.24
CA LEU A 9 -2.02 -1.90 -8.00
C LEU A 9 -0.66 -1.85 -7.28
N ILE A 10 0.23 -0.95 -7.69
CA ILE A 10 1.54 -0.76 -7.04
C ILE A 10 1.34 -0.27 -5.61
N THR A 11 0.48 0.73 -5.39
CA THR A 11 0.22 1.26 -4.05
C THR A 11 -0.48 0.25 -3.15
N ALA A 12 -1.34 -0.61 -3.72
CA ALA A 12 -2.05 -1.64 -2.98
C ALA A 12 -1.10 -2.67 -2.35
N THR A 13 0.07 -2.92 -2.94
CA THR A 13 1.04 -3.90 -2.45
C THR A 13 1.44 -3.61 -1.00
N TRP A 14 1.87 -2.39 -0.68
CA TRP A 14 2.19 -2.04 0.71
C TRP A 14 0.93 -1.75 1.52
N GLN A 15 -0.09 -1.12 0.94
CA GLN A 15 -1.30 -0.72 1.67
C GLN A 15 -2.12 -1.89 2.21
N LEU A 16 -2.08 -3.07 1.58
CA LEU A 16 -2.75 -4.30 2.02
C LEU A 16 -1.94 -5.12 3.04
N THR A 17 -0.65 -4.81 3.21
CA THR A 17 0.24 -5.49 4.16
C THR A 17 -0.27 -5.60 5.60
N PRO A 18 -0.91 -4.58 6.21
CA PRO A 18 -1.32 -4.65 7.60
C PRO A 18 -2.57 -5.52 7.80
N ALA A 19 -3.38 -5.73 6.75
CA ALA A 19 -4.69 -6.38 6.88
C ALA A 19 -4.58 -7.82 7.44
N PRO A 20 -3.70 -8.71 6.96
CA PRO A 20 -3.57 -10.05 7.52
C PRO A 20 -3.08 -10.03 8.99
N SER A 21 -2.23 -9.06 9.37
CA SER A 21 -1.75 -8.90 10.76
C SER A 21 -2.87 -8.43 11.68
N ILE A 22 -3.71 -7.49 11.23
CA ILE A 22 -4.88 -7.01 11.98
C ILE A 22 -5.88 -8.13 12.13
N PHE A 23 -6.15 -8.88 11.06
CA PHE A 23 -7.03 -10.05 11.09
C PHE A 23 -6.54 -11.08 12.12
N GLN A 24 -5.23 -11.37 12.13
CA GLN A 24 -4.59 -12.26 13.10
C GLN A 24 -4.79 -11.74 14.54
N TYR A 25 -4.48 -10.47 14.78
CA TYR A 25 -4.62 -9.83 16.08
C TYR A 25 -6.06 -9.89 16.61
N LEU A 26 -7.04 -9.51 15.79
CA LEU A 26 -8.44 -9.50 16.17
C LEU A 26 -8.97 -10.92 16.43
N THR A 27 -8.55 -11.90 15.62
CA THR A 27 -8.92 -13.31 15.80
C THR A 27 -8.34 -13.88 17.10
N LEU A 28 -7.08 -13.56 17.41
CA LEU A 28 -6.44 -13.94 18.66
C LEU A 28 -7.09 -13.26 19.86
N SER A 29 -7.37 -11.96 19.76
CA SER A 29 -8.04 -11.18 20.80
C SER A 29 -9.43 -11.70 21.10
N LYS A 30 -10.20 -12.11 20.07
CA LYS A 30 -11.50 -12.77 20.22
C LYS A 30 -11.41 -14.08 20.99
N ARG A 31 -10.37 -14.88 20.76
CA ARG A 31 -10.19 -16.18 21.46
C ARG A 31 -9.66 -16.03 22.88
N LEU A 32 -8.88 -14.99 23.16
CA LEU A 32 -8.21 -14.76 24.44
C LEU A 32 -8.99 -13.83 25.39
N GLY A 33 -9.88 -12.99 24.85
CA GLY A 33 -10.69 -12.07 25.63
C GLY A 33 -11.86 -12.78 26.29
N ASN A 34 -11.73 -13.10 27.58
CA ASN A 34 -12.86 -13.44 28.43
C ASN A 34 -13.73 -12.19 28.65
N GLY A 35 -14.79 -12.02 27.86
CA GLY A 35 -15.92 -11.15 28.23
C GLY A 35 -16.12 -9.87 27.42
N HIS A 36 -17.35 -9.78 26.91
CA HIS A 36 -18.18 -8.61 26.59
C HIS A 36 -18.36 -8.09 25.16
N HIS A 37 -17.44 -8.28 24.19
CA HIS A 37 -17.79 -8.05 22.78
C HIS A 37 -17.07 -9.02 21.84
N SER A 38 -17.64 -10.22 21.69
CA SER A 38 -17.24 -11.16 20.64
C SER A 38 -17.62 -10.56 19.28
N MET A 39 -16.65 -9.98 18.58
CA MET A 39 -16.88 -9.51 17.21
C MET A 39 -17.23 -10.70 16.29
N SER A 40 -18.23 -10.51 15.43
CA SER A 40 -18.54 -11.48 14.37
C SER A 40 -17.34 -11.60 13.41
N LEU A 41 -17.22 -12.75 12.72
CA LEU A 41 -16.13 -12.94 11.75
C LEU A 41 -16.17 -11.87 10.64
N ASN A 42 -17.38 -11.50 10.19
CA ASN A 42 -17.58 -10.45 9.19
C ASN A 42 -17.05 -9.10 9.67
N ASN A 43 -17.29 -8.74 10.93
CA ASN A 43 -16.78 -7.50 11.50
C ASN A 43 -15.26 -7.53 11.63
N ILE A 44 -14.66 -8.69 11.94
CA ILE A 44 -13.20 -8.85 11.98
C ILE A 44 -12.60 -8.66 10.59
N ILE A 45 -13.18 -9.29 9.56
CA ILE A 45 -12.74 -9.13 8.17
C ILE A 45 -12.85 -7.65 7.78
N LEU A 46 -14.02 -7.04 7.93
CA LEU A 46 -14.23 -5.63 7.59
C LEU A 46 -13.24 -4.70 8.31
N THR A 47 -13.09 -4.86 9.63
CA THR A 47 -12.16 -4.04 10.44
C THR A 47 -10.71 -4.23 10.01
N SER A 48 -10.31 -5.45 9.65
CA SER A 48 -8.94 -5.74 9.22
C SER A 48 -8.56 -5.09 7.89
N TYR A 49 -9.50 -5.00 6.95
CA TYR A 49 -9.28 -4.36 5.65
C TYR A 49 -9.57 -2.86 5.66
N THR A 50 -10.26 -2.33 6.67
CA THR A 50 -10.66 -0.92 6.72
C THR A 50 -9.45 0.04 6.58
N PRO A 51 -8.33 -0.12 7.33
CA PRO A 51 -7.19 0.78 7.17
C PRO A 51 -6.60 0.75 5.76
N SER A 52 -6.50 -0.43 5.15
CA SER A 52 -6.01 -0.59 3.79
C SER A 52 -6.92 0.09 2.77
N ILE A 53 -8.24 -0.10 2.88
CA ILE A 53 -9.23 0.54 1.99
C ILE A 53 -9.16 2.06 2.13
N VAL A 54 -9.10 2.59 3.35
CA VAL A 54 -8.98 4.03 3.60
C VAL A 54 -7.71 4.59 2.97
N MET A 55 -6.57 3.92 3.11
CA MET A 55 -5.31 4.34 2.49
C MET A 55 -5.34 4.28 0.96
N MET A 56 -5.98 3.25 0.40
CA MET A 56 -6.15 3.12 -1.06
C MET A 56 -7.03 4.24 -1.61
N VAL A 57 -8.16 4.53 -0.96
CA VAL A 57 -9.06 5.63 -1.35
C VAL A 57 -8.34 6.97 -1.24
N ALA A 58 -7.63 7.20 -0.13
CA ALA A 58 -6.83 8.40 0.06
C ALA A 58 -5.78 8.57 -1.04
N SER A 59 -5.12 7.47 -1.45
CA SER A 59 -4.11 7.47 -2.53
C SER A 59 -4.71 7.68 -3.91
N ALA A 60 -5.92 7.17 -4.15
CA ALA A 60 -6.62 7.34 -5.41
C ALA A 60 -6.96 8.81 -5.70
N ILE A 61 -7.20 9.64 -4.67
CA ILE A 61 -7.37 11.09 -4.82
C ILE A 61 -6.14 11.70 -5.49
N TRP A 62 -4.93 11.26 -5.10
CA TRP A 62 -3.67 11.74 -5.68
C TRP A 62 -3.34 11.12 -7.04
N ALA A 63 -4.05 10.07 -7.48
CA ALA A 63 -3.81 9.45 -8.78
C ALA A 63 -4.05 10.41 -9.95
N PHE A 64 -4.93 11.41 -9.76
CA PHE A 64 -5.19 12.44 -10.75
C PHE A 64 -3.99 13.37 -11.00
N ASP A 65 -3.14 13.58 -10.00
CA ASP A 65 -1.95 14.42 -10.15
C ASP A 65 -0.85 13.77 -11.00
N PHE A 66 -0.95 12.45 -11.21
CA PHE A 66 -0.09 11.72 -12.13
C PHE A 66 -0.58 11.77 -13.59
N ILE A 67 -1.74 12.35 -13.86
CA ILE A 67 -2.20 12.60 -15.23
C ILE A 67 -1.48 13.87 -15.73
N PRO A 68 -0.56 13.74 -16.71
CA PRO A 68 0.17 14.88 -17.23
C PRO A 68 -0.78 15.83 -17.99
N THR A 69 -0.42 17.11 -18.05
CA THR A 69 -1.06 18.03 -19.01
C THR A 69 -0.70 17.62 -20.44
N PRO A 70 -1.53 17.95 -21.46
CA PRO A 70 -1.25 17.60 -22.86
C PRO A 70 0.12 18.10 -23.37
N GLN A 71 0.54 19.28 -22.91
CA GLN A 71 1.84 19.87 -23.25
C GLN A 71 3.00 19.07 -22.64
N PHE A 72 2.85 18.62 -21.39
CA PHE A 72 3.87 17.83 -20.74
C PHE A 72 3.91 16.40 -21.27
N GLU A 73 2.77 15.83 -21.65
CA GLU A 73 2.70 14.52 -22.30
C GLU A 73 3.56 14.47 -23.57
N GLN A 74 3.47 15.47 -24.44
CA GLN A 74 4.33 15.58 -25.63
C GLN A 74 5.82 15.58 -25.26
N LYS A 75 6.19 16.36 -24.24
CA LYS A 75 7.56 16.43 -23.74
C LYS A 75 8.07 15.07 -23.23
N ILE A 76 7.24 14.33 -22.49
CA ILE A 76 7.58 12.97 -22.02
C ILE A 76 7.71 12.00 -23.21
N ILE A 77 6.83 12.07 -24.20
CA ILE A 77 6.91 11.24 -25.41
C ILE A 77 8.23 11.50 -26.14
N GLU A 78 8.61 12.75 -26.36
CA GLU A 78 9.87 13.12 -26.99
C GLU A 78 11.09 12.62 -26.19
N MET A 79 11.07 12.79 -24.87
CA MET A 79 12.13 12.27 -24.00
C MET A 79 12.22 10.74 -24.07
N THR A 80 11.07 10.05 -24.09
CA THR A 80 10.99 8.59 -24.18
C THR A 80 11.51 8.08 -25.51
N ARG A 81 11.12 8.73 -26.62
CA ARG A 81 11.64 8.42 -27.97
C ARG A 81 13.15 8.54 -28.02
N ARG A 82 13.71 9.63 -27.50
CA ARG A 82 15.17 9.84 -27.46
C ARG A 82 15.88 8.83 -26.57
N PHE A 83 15.31 8.48 -25.41
CA PHE A 83 15.94 7.57 -24.47
C PHE A 83 15.98 6.12 -24.96
N TYR A 84 14.88 5.63 -25.53
CA TYR A 84 14.77 4.27 -26.07
C TYR A 84 15.17 4.17 -27.54
N ASN A 85 15.57 5.28 -28.16
CA ASN A 85 15.93 5.39 -29.57
C ASN A 85 14.83 4.87 -30.52
N PHE A 86 13.57 5.23 -30.22
CA PHE A 86 12.43 4.90 -31.08
C PHE A 86 12.46 5.71 -32.37
N SER A 87 12.13 5.08 -33.48
CA SER A 87 12.01 5.72 -34.79
C SER A 87 10.75 6.59 -34.85
N ASP A 88 10.72 7.64 -35.69
CA ASP A 88 9.60 8.60 -35.73
C ASP A 88 8.26 7.95 -36.13
N ASP A 89 8.32 6.85 -36.89
CA ASP A 89 7.20 6.02 -37.32
C ASP A 89 6.72 5.03 -36.25
N GLU A 90 7.54 4.74 -35.23
CA GLU A 90 7.12 3.85 -34.15
C GLU A 90 6.10 4.55 -33.25
N ILE A 91 4.99 3.85 -33.01
CA ILE A 91 3.96 4.32 -32.08
C ILE A 91 4.52 4.13 -30.67
N VAL A 92 4.87 5.23 -30.01
CA VAL A 92 5.08 5.23 -28.55
C VAL A 92 3.70 5.22 -27.92
N PRO A 93 3.20 4.07 -27.44
CA PRO A 93 1.78 3.93 -27.20
C PRO A 93 1.36 4.83 -26.04
N PHE A 94 2.20 4.99 -25.00
CA PHE A 94 1.96 5.91 -23.89
C PHE A 94 3.25 6.24 -23.14
N ALA A 95 3.46 7.51 -22.80
CA ALA A 95 4.54 7.92 -21.91
C ALA A 95 3.95 8.70 -20.72
N TYR A 96 4.02 8.10 -19.54
CA TYR A 96 3.55 8.71 -18.28
C TYR A 96 4.73 8.90 -17.34
N GLY A 97 4.75 10.01 -16.62
CA GLY A 97 5.83 10.31 -15.70
C GLY A 97 5.67 11.69 -15.08
N LEU A 98 6.52 11.96 -14.09
CA LEU A 98 6.65 13.25 -13.44
C LEU A 98 8.13 13.59 -13.37
N THR A 99 8.46 14.86 -13.56
CA THR A 99 9.81 15.37 -13.33
C THR A 99 10.09 15.48 -11.83
N PHE A 100 11.37 15.32 -11.45
CA PHE A 100 11.79 15.57 -10.08
C PHE A 100 11.58 17.02 -9.66
N GLN A 101 11.85 17.95 -10.58
CA GLN A 101 11.65 19.38 -10.37
C GLN A 101 10.29 19.84 -10.93
N PRO A 102 9.69 20.90 -10.36
CA PRO A 102 8.48 21.52 -10.91
C PRO A 102 8.69 21.93 -12.36
N ASP A 103 7.78 21.53 -13.24
CA ASP A 103 7.76 21.96 -14.64
C ASP A 103 6.56 22.89 -14.87
N SER A 104 6.81 24.07 -15.43
CA SER A 104 5.75 25.02 -15.78
C SER A 104 4.77 24.44 -16.79
N SER A 105 5.22 23.54 -17.67
CA SER A 105 4.32 22.88 -18.63
C SER A 105 3.36 21.91 -17.97
N ASN A 106 3.63 21.44 -16.75
CA ASN A 106 2.82 20.49 -16.00
C ASN A 106 2.13 21.13 -14.78
N ASN A 107 1.72 22.40 -14.89
CA ASN A 107 1.10 23.16 -13.79
C ASN A 107 1.96 23.15 -12.51
N THR A 108 3.28 23.17 -12.63
CA THR A 108 4.24 23.09 -11.51
C THR A 108 4.17 21.80 -10.68
N ARG A 109 3.46 20.77 -11.16
CA ARG A 109 3.43 19.45 -10.52
C ARG A 109 4.80 18.80 -10.62
N SER A 110 5.25 18.23 -9.50
CA SER A 110 6.52 17.53 -9.42
C SER A 110 6.38 16.21 -8.67
N LEU A 111 7.33 15.31 -8.89
CA LEU A 111 7.41 14.09 -8.11
C LEU A 111 7.68 14.39 -6.63
N TYR A 112 8.34 15.50 -6.30
CA TYR A 112 8.63 15.89 -4.92
C TYR A 112 7.36 16.21 -4.13
N SER A 113 6.46 17.02 -4.70
CA SER A 113 5.18 17.36 -4.06
C SER A 113 4.30 16.14 -3.81
N LEU A 114 4.33 15.16 -4.71
CA LEU A 114 3.55 13.92 -4.59
C LEU A 114 4.19 12.88 -3.66
N ARG A 115 5.51 12.71 -3.74
CA ARG A 115 6.27 11.72 -2.98
C ARG A 115 6.15 11.96 -1.48
N CYS A 116 6.25 13.22 -1.05
CA CYS A 116 6.31 13.55 0.36
C CYS A 116 4.94 13.38 1.07
N LEU A 117 3.84 13.67 0.38
CA LEU A 117 2.50 13.70 0.99
C LEU A 117 1.72 12.39 0.82
N SER A 118 1.78 11.71 -0.32
CA SER A 118 0.96 10.52 -0.54
C SER A 118 1.74 9.23 -0.27
N VAL A 119 2.89 9.05 -0.92
CA VAL A 119 3.65 7.79 -0.85
C VAL A 119 4.30 7.65 0.53
N VAL A 120 5.07 8.65 0.94
CA VAL A 120 5.80 8.60 2.22
C VAL A 120 4.84 8.48 3.39
N LEU A 121 3.77 9.28 3.43
CA LEU A 121 2.79 9.26 4.50
C LEU A 121 2.06 7.91 4.59
N THR A 122 1.50 7.42 3.47
CA THR A 122 0.77 6.15 3.47
C THR A 122 1.70 4.97 3.78
N TYR A 123 2.94 5.00 3.28
CA TYR A 123 3.96 4.01 3.60
C TYR A 123 4.24 3.98 5.11
N PHE A 124 4.58 5.12 5.72
CA PHE A 124 4.88 5.18 7.15
C PHE A 124 3.70 4.78 8.03
N ILE A 125 2.48 5.22 7.70
CA ILE A 125 1.30 4.85 8.49
C ILE A 125 1.03 3.35 8.36
N THR A 126 1.09 2.80 7.15
CA THR A 126 0.83 1.38 6.92
C THR A 126 1.86 0.49 7.61
N TYR A 127 3.16 0.78 7.47
CA TYR A 127 4.19 -0.01 8.14
C TYR A 127 4.20 0.21 9.65
N GLY A 128 3.95 1.43 10.12
CA GLY A 128 3.79 1.73 11.55
C GLY A 128 2.65 0.90 12.15
N LEU A 129 1.50 0.84 11.48
CA LEU A 129 0.37 0.01 11.90
C LEU A 129 0.72 -1.48 11.84
N PHE A 130 1.38 -1.94 10.79
CA PHE A 130 1.82 -3.33 10.65
C PHE A 130 2.71 -3.77 11.82
N PHE A 131 3.79 -3.02 12.10
CA PHE A 131 4.71 -3.36 13.18
C PHE A 131 4.07 -3.22 14.56
N PHE A 132 3.21 -2.21 14.76
CA PHE A 132 2.45 -2.06 15.99
C PHE A 132 1.56 -3.30 16.25
N VAL A 133 0.80 -3.72 15.24
CA VAL A 133 -0.09 -4.89 15.36
C VAL A 133 0.71 -6.17 15.55
N LEU A 134 1.82 -6.34 14.82
CA LEU A 134 2.70 -7.49 14.95
C LEU A 134 3.30 -7.61 16.36
N PHE A 135 3.71 -6.47 16.94
CA PHE A 135 4.12 -6.40 18.34
C PHE A 135 2.99 -6.82 19.30
N ARG A 136 1.75 -6.35 19.08
CA ARG A 136 0.59 -6.77 19.89
C ARG A 136 0.30 -8.27 19.77
N VAL A 137 0.42 -8.85 18.58
CA VAL A 137 0.31 -10.30 18.36
C VAL A 137 1.40 -11.03 19.13
N HIS A 138 2.64 -10.56 19.07
CA HIS A 138 3.76 -11.14 19.81
C HIS A 138 3.47 -11.20 21.32
N VAL A 139 3.01 -10.09 21.91
CA VAL A 139 2.63 -10.02 23.33
C VAL A 139 1.48 -10.99 23.67
N LEU A 140 0.47 -11.11 22.80
CA LEU A 140 -0.63 -12.07 23.01
C LEU A 140 -0.16 -13.52 22.94
N LEU A 141 0.77 -13.84 22.03
CA LEU A 141 1.32 -15.18 21.90
C LEU A 141 2.19 -15.60 23.09
N GLN A 142 2.73 -14.66 23.87
CA GLN A 142 3.48 -14.97 25.10
C GLN A 142 2.59 -15.44 26.25
N LYS A 143 1.29 -15.12 26.25
CA LYS A 143 0.36 -15.47 27.35
C LYS A 143 0.07 -16.97 27.49
N ASN A 144 0.55 -17.83 26.59
CA ASN A 144 0.46 -19.30 26.63
C ASN A 144 -0.94 -19.91 26.87
N VAL A 145 -2.02 -19.15 26.63
CA VAL A 145 -3.42 -19.62 26.80
C VAL A 145 -3.88 -20.50 25.62
N LEU A 146 -3.21 -20.43 24.47
CA LEU A 146 -3.57 -21.16 23.26
C LEU A 146 -2.93 -22.56 23.21
N SER A 147 -3.53 -23.47 22.45
CA SER A 147 -2.92 -24.78 22.18
C SER A 147 -1.56 -24.65 21.49
N LYS A 148 -0.62 -25.55 21.82
CA LYS A 148 0.75 -25.56 21.26
C LYS A 148 0.76 -25.53 19.73
N MET A 149 -0.17 -26.25 19.09
CA MET A 149 -0.32 -26.26 17.63
C MET A 149 -0.76 -24.90 17.09
N THR A 150 -1.75 -24.26 17.70
CA THR A 150 -2.21 -22.93 17.31
C THR A 150 -1.09 -21.92 17.46
N GLN A 151 -0.37 -21.93 18.59
CA GLN A 151 0.74 -21.02 18.83
C GLN A 151 1.86 -21.18 17.78
N LYS A 152 2.20 -22.43 17.41
CA LYS A 152 3.18 -22.72 16.36
C LYS A 152 2.73 -22.16 14.99
N LEU A 153 1.46 -22.34 14.64
CA LEU A 153 0.89 -21.82 13.39
C LEU A 153 0.95 -20.28 13.35
N GLN A 154 0.57 -19.63 14.44
CA GLN A 154 0.54 -18.16 14.55
C GLN A 154 1.94 -17.54 14.48
N ARG A 155 2.95 -18.19 15.08
CA ARG A 155 4.35 -17.77 14.95
C ARG A 155 4.88 -17.91 13.54
N ARG A 156 4.55 -19.02 12.84
CA ARG A 156 4.91 -19.21 11.43
C ARG A 156 4.25 -18.19 10.52
N PHE A 157 2.99 -17.88 10.77
CA PHE A 157 2.26 -16.85 10.02
C PHE A 157 2.94 -15.48 10.18
N MET A 158 3.30 -15.09 11.41
CA MET A 158 4.05 -13.85 11.67
C MET A 158 5.40 -13.82 10.94
N GLN A 159 6.12 -14.94 10.88
CA GLN A 159 7.38 -15.04 10.11
C GLN A 159 7.15 -14.84 8.61
N LEU A 160 6.11 -15.46 8.04
CA LEU A 160 5.76 -15.28 6.63
C LEU A 160 5.44 -13.80 6.31
N GLN A 161 4.75 -13.11 7.21
CA GLN A 161 4.43 -11.70 7.04
C GLN A 161 5.68 -10.81 7.06
N LEU A 162 6.63 -11.08 7.95
CA LEU A 162 7.91 -10.37 7.99
C LEU A 162 8.73 -10.60 6.71
N ILE A 163 8.74 -11.83 6.22
CA ILE A 163 9.38 -12.19 4.95
C ILE A 163 8.74 -11.41 3.80
N GLN A 164 7.40 -11.42 3.70
CA GLN A 164 6.66 -10.70 2.67
C GLN A 164 6.96 -9.19 2.67
N VAL A 165 7.18 -8.59 3.84
CA VAL A 165 7.51 -7.16 3.98
C VAL A 165 8.97 -6.85 3.64
N SER A 166 9.84 -7.84 3.72
CA SER A 166 11.29 -7.66 3.48
C SER A 166 11.66 -7.75 2.00
N PHE A 167 10.74 -8.16 1.13
CA PHE A 167 10.89 -8.25 -0.33
C PHE A 167 10.07 -7.15 -1.01
#